data_AF-A0A6L5Y0S3-F1
#
_entry.id   AF-A0A6L5Y0S3-F1
#
_cell.length_a   1.000
_cell.length_b   1.000
_cell.length_c   1.000
_cell.angle_alpha   90.00
_cell.angle_beta   90.00
_cell.angle_gamma   90.00
#
_symmetry.space_group_name_H-M   'P 1'
#
loop_
_entity.id
_entity.type
_entity.pdbx_description
1 polymer ?
#
loop_
_entity_poly.entity_id
_entity_poly.type
_entity_poly.pdbx_seq_one_letter_code
_entity_poly.pdbx_strand_id
1 'polypeptide(L)'
;MEKTATLNLRVNPTVKERAEKVLSQLGVPMSTAIDMYLNQISLTGGIPFSVSLPKAPVSIHAEVMTTEEIHQKLEKGYNDIAAGRVQNAAEAFAKFRENH
;
A
#
# COMPACT_ATOMS: atom_id res chain seq x y z
N MET A 1 29.19 25.48 -6.57
CA MET A 1 28.72 24.44 -7.52
C MET A 1 28.91 23.11 -6.83
N GLU A 2 27.83 22.40 -6.52
CA GLU A 2 27.94 21.04 -5.99
C GLU A 2 28.57 20.12 -7.03
N LYS A 3 29.40 19.17 -6.58
CA LYS A 3 30.06 18.22 -7.48
C LYS A 3 29.01 17.25 -7.99
N THR A 4 28.67 17.35 -9.27
CA THR A 4 27.77 16.41 -9.93
C THR A 4 28.52 15.13 -10.28
N ALA A 5 27.95 13.98 -9.90
CA ALA A 5 28.43 12.66 -10.32
C ALA A 5 27.42 12.04 -11.30
N THR A 6 27.91 11.34 -12.32
CA THR A 6 27.03 10.64 -13.29
C THR A 6 26.67 9.26 -12.78
N LEU A 7 25.37 8.96 -12.70
CA LEU A 7 24.84 7.64 -12.36
C LEU A 7 24.32 6.93 -13.61
N ASN A 8 24.93 5.80 -13.96
CA ASN A 8 24.46 4.93 -15.05
C ASN A 8 23.67 3.76 -14.47
N LEU A 9 22.37 3.69 -14.76
CA LEU A 9 21.46 2.67 -14.25
C LEU A 9 20.84 1.85 -15.39
N ARG A 10 20.84 0.52 -15.26
CA ARG A 10 20.02 -0.36 -16.10
C ARG A 10 18.68 -0.60 -15.41
N VAL A 11 17.60 -0.29 -16.12
CA VAL A 11 16.22 -0.46 -15.64
C VAL A 11 15.40 -1.20 -16.68
N ASN A 12 14.41 -1.95 -16.22
CA ASN A 12 13.43 -2.55 -17.12
C ASN A 12 12.65 -1.44 -17.87
N PRO A 13 12.50 -1.51 -19.19
CA PRO A 13 11.89 -0.44 -19.99
C PRO A 13 10.42 -0.17 -19.62
N THR A 14 9.65 -1.22 -19.32
CA THR A 14 8.25 -1.08 -18.89
C THR A 14 8.13 -0.40 -17.53
N VAL A 15 9.05 -0.70 -16.60
CA VAL A 15 9.08 -0.03 -15.29
C VAL A 15 9.44 1.44 -15.45
N LYS A 16 10.44 1.74 -16.29
CA LYS A 16 10.85 3.11 -16.60
C LYS A 16 9.68 3.95 -17.14
N GLU A 17 8.98 3.45 -18.16
CA GLU A 17 7.86 4.16 -18.78
C GLU A 17 6.72 4.45 -17.78
N ARG A 18 6.37 3.46 -16.94
CA ARG A 18 5.36 3.64 -15.90
C ARG A 18 5.78 4.70 -14.88
N ALA A 19 7.03 4.68 -14.43
CA ALA A 19 7.55 5.67 -13.50
C ALA A 19 7.57 7.07 -14.12
N GLU A 20 8.01 7.22 -15.38
CA GLU A 20 7.99 8.49 -16.11
C GLU A 20 6.58 9.08 -16.22
N LYS A 21 5.57 8.24 -16.50
CA LYS A 21 4.18 8.70 -16.55
C LYS A 21 3.70 9.28 -15.22
N VAL A 22 4.00 8.61 -14.11
CA VAL A 22 3.64 9.09 -12.75
C VAL A 22 4.38 10.37 -12.41
N LEU A 23 5.70 10.40 -12.64
CA LEU A 23 6.53 11.56 -12.35
C LEU A 23 6.15 12.78 -13.20
N SER A 24 5.77 12.58 -14.47
CA SER A 24 5.26 13.63 -15.35
C SER A 24 3.97 14.27 -14.81
N GLN A 25 3.05 13.46 -14.29
CA GLN A 25 1.83 13.98 -13.64
C GLN A 25 2.14 14.80 -12.38
N LEU A 26 3.23 14.49 -11.69
CA LEU A 26 3.72 15.24 -10.53
C LEU A 26 4.58 16.46 -10.91
N GLY A 27 4.91 16.64 -12.19
CA GLY A 27 5.83 17.70 -12.66
C GLY A 27 7.29 17.49 -12.25
N VAL A 28 7.67 16.24 -11.94
CA VAL A 28 9.01 15.90 -11.44
C VAL A 28 9.81 15.18 -12.53
N PRO A 29 11.00 15.66 -12.90
CA PRO A 29 11.89 14.92 -13.81
C PRO A 29 12.45 13.64 -13.18
N MET A 30 12.77 12.64 -14.00
CA MET A 30 13.35 11.36 -13.53
C MET A 30 14.63 11.55 -12.72
N SER A 31 15.54 12.42 -13.15
CA SER A 31 16.78 12.71 -12.41
C SER A 31 16.50 13.28 -11.03
N THR A 32 15.56 14.24 -10.92
CA THR A 32 15.14 14.83 -9.64
C THR A 32 14.55 13.77 -8.71
N ALA A 33 13.77 12.82 -9.23
CA ALA A 33 13.25 11.71 -8.43
C ALA A 33 14.37 10.81 -7.87
N ILE A 34 15.39 10.53 -8.67
CA ILE A 34 16.56 9.77 -8.22
C ILE A 34 17.39 10.56 -7.19
N ASP A 35 17.58 11.87 -7.39
CA ASP A 35 18.28 12.72 -6.42
C ASP A 35 17.53 12.77 -5.08
N MET A 36 16.20 12.90 -5.10
CA MET A 36 15.37 12.83 -3.89
C MET A 36 15.52 11.49 -3.17
N TYR A 37 15.54 10.38 -3.91
CA TYR A 37 15.74 9.05 -3.33
C TYR A 37 17.11 8.92 -2.63
N LEU A 38 18.19 9.36 -3.28
CA LEU A 38 19.53 9.32 -2.70
C LEU A 38 19.65 10.22 -1.45
N ASN A 39 19.06 11.42 -1.50
CA ASN A 39 19.02 12.32 -0.35
C ASN A 39 18.25 11.72 0.82
N GLN A 40 17.13 11.05 0.54
CA GLN A 40 16.34 10.41 1.59
C GLN A 40 17.09 9.25 2.25
N ILE A 41 17.85 8.46 1.48
CA ILE A 41 18.76 7.44 2.04
C ILE A 41 19.79 8.08 2.96
N SER A 42 20.43 9.16 2.50
CA SER A 42 21.43 9.86 3.29
C SER A 42 20.86 10.46 4.58
N LEU A 43 19.62 10.98 4.53
CA LEU A 43 18.95 11.61 5.66
C LEU A 43 18.48 10.58 6.69
N THR A 44 17.93 9.45 6.24
CA THR A 44 17.30 8.45 7.12
C THR A 44 18.24 7.32 7.52
N GLY A 45 19.38 7.16 6.85
CA GLY A 45 20.28 6.02 7.07
C GLY A 45 19.68 4.68 6.62
N GLY A 46 18.66 4.68 5.75
CA GLY A 46 17.95 3.47 5.33
C GLY A 46 17.23 3.61 4.00
N ILE A 47 16.57 2.54 3.55
CA ILE A 47 15.76 2.56 2.32
C ILE A 47 14.43 3.26 2.60
N PRO A 48 14.04 4.29 1.83
CA PRO A 48 12.87 5.13 2.10
C PRO A 48 11.54 4.51 1.65
N PHE A 49 11.40 3.20 1.79
CA PHE A 49 10.16 2.45 1.64
C PHE A 49 10.28 1.14 2.41
N SER A 50 9.15 0.60 2.88
CA SER A 50 9.14 -0.66 3.63
C SER A 50 9.53 -1.82 2.72
N VAL A 51 10.65 -2.48 3.02
CA VAL A 51 11.05 -3.73 2.38
C VAL A 51 10.44 -4.88 3.16
N SER A 52 9.12 -5.02 3.08
CA SER A 52 8.37 -6.09 3.74
C SER A 52 7.40 -6.73 2.76
N LEU A 53 7.08 -8.01 2.98
CA LEU A 53 5.95 -8.62 2.30
C LEU A 53 4.68 -7.79 2.58
N PRO A 54 3.72 -7.73 1.64
CA PRO A 54 2.47 -7.02 1.87
C PRO A 54 1.83 -7.61 3.13
N LYS A 55 1.80 -6.81 4.20
CA LYS A 55 0.97 -7.15 5.35
C LYS A 55 -0.47 -7.02 4.86
N ALA A 56 -1.35 -7.94 5.27
CA ALA A 56 -2.78 -7.79 5.04
C ALA A 56 -3.28 -6.38 5.49
N PRO A 57 -4.47 -5.94 5.10
CA PRO A 57 -5.05 -4.73 5.65
C PRO A 57 -5.19 -4.85 7.18
N VAL A 58 -4.86 -3.79 7.94
CA VAL A 58 -5.03 -3.75 9.42
C VAL A 58 -6.45 -4.17 9.84
N SER A 59 -7.44 -3.88 8.98
CA SER A 59 -8.84 -4.26 9.17
C SER A 59 -9.10 -5.78 9.24
N ILE A 60 -8.18 -6.62 8.75
CA ILE A 60 -8.28 -8.09 8.71
C ILE A 60 -7.12 -8.74 9.52
N HIS A 61 -6.18 -7.95 10.03
CA HIS A 61 -5.09 -8.46 10.86
C HIS A 61 -5.55 -8.79 12.28
N ALA A 62 -5.92 -10.04 12.50
CA ALA A 62 -6.30 -10.56 13.82
C ALA A 62 -5.19 -10.39 14.88
N GLU A 63 -3.92 -10.32 14.48
CA GLU A 63 -2.78 -10.13 15.41
C GLU A 63 -2.62 -8.67 15.90
N VAL A 64 -3.19 -7.70 15.18
CA VAL A 64 -3.03 -6.26 15.47
C VAL A 64 -4.31 -5.65 16.03
N MET A 65 -5.44 -6.35 15.93
CA MET A 65 -6.71 -5.90 16.50
C MET A 65 -6.69 -6.02 18.03
N THR A 66 -7.09 -4.94 18.70
CA THR A 66 -7.33 -4.96 20.15
C THR A 66 -8.56 -5.79 20.48
N THR A 67 -8.63 -6.34 21.71
CA THR A 67 -9.81 -7.06 22.20
C THR A 67 -11.08 -6.23 22.09
N GLU A 68 -10.97 -4.92 22.32
CA GLU A 68 -12.07 -3.96 22.21
C GLU A 68 -12.62 -3.87 20.77
N GLU A 69 -11.74 -3.75 19.77
CA GLU A 69 -12.15 -3.69 18.36
C GLU A 69 -12.80 -5.00 17.90
N ILE A 70 -12.33 -6.15 18.40
CA ILE A 70 -12.98 -7.45 18.13
C ILE A 70 -14.38 -7.47 18.75
N HIS A 71 -14.51 -7.01 20.00
CA HIS A 71 -15.78 -6.97 20.71
C HIS A 71 -16.80 -6.10 19.98
N GLN A 72 -16.41 -4.89 19.57
CA GLN A 72 -17.27 -3.96 18.83
C GLN A 72 -17.74 -4.55 17.49
N LYS A 73 -16.86 -5.26 16.76
CA LYS A 73 -17.26 -5.93 15.50
C LYS A 73 -18.25 -7.06 15.73
N LEU A 74 -18.08 -7.85 16.80
CA LEU A 74 -19.00 -8.93 17.17
C LEU A 74 -20.36 -8.38 17.63
N GLU A 75 -20.36 -7.33 18.45
CA GLU A 75 -21.59 -6.65 18.91
C GLU A 75 -22.37 -6.06 17.72
N LYS A 76 -21.66 -5.40 16.80
CA LYS A 76 -22.26 -4.90 15.56
C LYS A 76 -22.89 -6.03 14.74
N GLY A 77 -22.19 -7.16 14.61
CA GLY A 77 -22.72 -8.34 13.92
C GLY A 77 -23.99 -8.89 14.59
N TYR A 78 -24.03 -8.93 15.92
CA TYR A 78 -25.22 -9.32 16.66
C TYR A 78 -26.41 -8.37 16.41
N ASN A 79 -26.16 -7.06 16.42
CA ASN A 79 -27.16 -6.05 16.12
C ASN A 79 -27.67 -6.12 14.67
N ASP A 80 -26.79 -6.44 13.71
CA ASP A 80 -27.16 -6.67 12.31
C ASP A 80 -28.04 -7.91 12.15
N ILE A 81 -27.76 -8.99 12.88
CA ILE A 81 -28.62 -10.19 12.93
C ILE A 81 -30.00 -9.84 13.51
N ALA A 82 -30.04 -9.13 14.65
CA ALA A 82 -31.29 -8.72 15.28
C ALA A 82 -32.15 -7.83 14.38
N ALA A 83 -31.51 -7.00 13.55
CA ALA A 83 -32.17 -6.14 12.58
C ALA A 83 -32.48 -6.83 11.22
N GLY A 84 -32.21 -8.13 11.08
CA GLY A 84 -32.44 -8.89 9.86
C GLY A 84 -31.51 -8.52 8.69
N ARG A 85 -30.44 -7.77 8.95
CA ARG A 85 -29.40 -7.42 7.96
C ARG A 85 -28.44 -8.59 7.76
N VAL A 86 -28.98 -9.71 7.30
CA VAL A 86 -28.27 -10.96 7.06
C VAL A 86 -28.23 -11.26 5.57
N GLN A 87 -27.24 -12.04 5.15
CA GLN A 87 -27.14 -12.54 3.78
C GLN A 87 -26.77 -14.02 3.80
N ASN A 88 -27.16 -14.76 2.76
CA ASN A 88 -26.75 -16.14 2.60
C ASN A 88 -25.22 -16.22 2.47
N ALA A 89 -24.58 -17.07 3.27
CA ALA A 89 -23.12 -17.17 3.30
C ALA A 89 -22.52 -17.58 1.94
N ALA A 90 -23.14 -18.55 1.24
CA ALA A 90 -22.64 -19.02 -0.04
C ALA A 90 -22.67 -17.92 -1.12
N GLU A 91 -23.76 -17.14 -1.16
CA GLU A 91 -23.89 -15.99 -2.07
C GLU A 91 -22.90 -14.87 -1.75
N ALA A 92 -22.69 -14.58 -0.47
CA ALA A 92 -21.73 -13.57 -0.02
C ALA A 92 -20.30 -13.92 -0.47
N PHE A 93 -19.87 -15.18 -0.28
CA PHE A 93 -18.55 -15.63 -0.70
C PHE A 93 -18.40 -15.70 -2.22
N ALA A 94 -19.47 -16.01 -2.96
CA ALA A 94 -19.45 -15.96 -4.42
C ALA A 94 -19.19 -14.52 -4.91
N LYS A 95 -19.98 -13.53 -4.43
CA LYS A 95 -19.80 -12.12 -4.79
C LYS A 95 -18.44 -11.55 -4.42
N PHE A 96 -17.86 -11.98 -3.30
CA PHE A 96 -16.54 -11.53 -2.88
C PHE A 96 -15.46 -11.93 -3.89
N ARG A 97 -15.48 -13.19 -4.34
CA ARG A 97 -14.50 -13.75 -5.31
C ARG A 97 -14.62 -13.17 -6.72
N GLU A 98 -15.77 -12.58 -7.07
CA GLU A 98 -15.93 -11.91 -8.37
C GLU A 98 -15.32 -10.50 -8.39
N ASN A 99 -15.19 -9.86 -7.22
CA ASN A 99 -14.78 -8.46 -7.09
C ASN A 99 -13.33 -8.27 -6.60
N HIS A 100 -12.62 -9.34 -6.26
CA HIS A 100 -11.24 -9.36 -5.77
C HIS A 100 -10.49 -10.55 -6.37
#